data_AF-A0A2E7FB62-F1
#
_entry.id   AF-A0A2E7FB62-F1
#
_cell.length_a   1.000
_cell.length_b   1.000
_cell.length_c   1.000
_cell.angle_alpha   90.00
_cell.angle_beta   90.00
_cell.angle_gamma   90.00
#
_symmetry.space_group_name_H-M   'P 1'
#
loop_
_entity.id
_entity.type
_entity.pdbx_description
1 polymer ?
#
loop_
_entity_poly.entity_id
_entity_poly.type
_entity_poly.pdbx_seq_one_letter_code
_entity_poly.pdbx_strand_id
1 'polypeptide(L)'
;MTVELPEKFEAIVVNATQEWLDTRGTTRDELRKFIEGRVIRDQEHAPKVGEDAPDFRIERLDNAGNRTGEMERLSDHFGTPIGLIFGSYT
;
A
#
# COMPACT_ATOMS: atom_id res chain seq x y z
N MET A 1 9.30 -10.32 17.24
CA MET A 1 8.47 -9.26 17.83
C MET A 1 7.03 -9.63 17.58
N THR A 2 6.23 -9.83 18.61
CA THR A 2 4.77 -10.01 18.48
C THR A 2 4.15 -8.62 18.40
N VAL A 3 3.54 -8.32 17.25
CA VAL A 3 2.88 -7.03 16.99
C VAL A 3 1.41 -7.19 17.35
N GLU A 4 0.88 -6.29 18.17
CA GLU A 4 -0.57 -6.24 18.38
C GLU A 4 -1.25 -5.78 17.10
N LEU A 5 -2.00 -6.69 16.47
CA LEU A 5 -2.75 -6.39 15.27
C LEU A 5 -4.01 -5.58 15.65
N PRO A 6 -4.24 -4.42 15.01
CA PRO A 6 -5.53 -3.75 15.10
C PRO A 6 -6.69 -4.69 14.76
N GLU A 7 -7.84 -4.51 15.41
CA GLU A 7 -9.01 -5.41 15.30
C GLU A 7 -9.40 -5.73 13.84
N LYS A 8 -9.36 -4.72 12.95
CA LYS A 8 -9.64 -4.89 11.52
C LYS A 8 -8.72 -5.91 10.84
N PHE A 9 -7.46 -5.98 11.25
CA PHE A 9 -6.45 -6.87 10.67
C PHE A 9 -6.52 -8.26 11.29
N GLU A 10 -6.79 -8.34 12.60
CA GLU A 10 -7.02 -9.61 13.29
C GLU A 10 -8.26 -10.32 12.72
N ALA A 11 -9.35 -9.57 12.48
CA ALA A 11 -10.57 -10.10 11.87
C ALA A 11 -10.31 -10.71 10.47
N ILE A 12 -9.37 -10.17 9.70
CA ILE A 12 -9.00 -10.73 8.38
C ILE A 12 -8.34 -12.10 8.55
N VAL A 13 -7.42 -12.24 9.51
CA VAL A 13 -6.73 -13.53 9.77
C VAL A 13 -7.72 -14.58 10.29
N VAL A 14 -8.58 -14.19 11.23
CA VAL A 14 -9.53 -15.10 11.88
C VAL A 14 -10.62 -15.56 10.91
N ASN A 15 -11.17 -14.63 10.12
CA ASN A 15 -12.28 -14.89 9.20
C ASN A 15 -11.83 -15.42 7.82
N ALA A 16 -10.52 -15.53 7.56
CA ALA A 16 -10.02 -16.11 6.32
C ALA A 16 -10.45 -17.58 6.19
N THR A 17 -11.36 -17.85 5.26
CA THR A 17 -11.82 -19.21 4.92
C THR A 17 -10.69 -20.03 4.29
N GLN A 18 -10.72 -21.35 4.46
CA GLN A 18 -9.72 -22.24 3.86
C GLN A 18 -9.70 -22.13 2.33
N GLU A 19 -10.87 -22.05 1.68
CA GLU A 19 -10.98 -21.88 0.22
C GLU A 19 -10.26 -20.62 -0.30
N TRP A 20 -10.38 -19.51 0.43
CA TRP A 20 -9.68 -18.26 0.11
C TRP A 20 -8.16 -18.37 0.27
N LEU A 21 -7.71 -19.08 1.32
CA LEU A 21 -6.29 -19.35 1.58
C LEU A 21 -5.70 -20.22 0.47
N ASP A 22 -6.42 -21.27 0.08
CA ASP A 22 -6.03 -22.20 -0.97
C ASP A 22 -5.96 -21.50 -2.34
N THR A 23 -6.94 -20.65 -2.66
CA THR A 23 -6.96 -19.85 -3.90
C THR A 23 -5.75 -18.93 -4.01
N ARG A 24 -5.27 -18.41 -2.88
CA ARG A 24 -4.09 -17.55 -2.82
C ARG A 24 -2.77 -18.32 -2.64
N GLY A 25 -2.83 -19.65 -2.50
CA GLY A 25 -1.67 -20.48 -2.25
C GLY A 25 -0.90 -20.09 -0.99
N THR A 26 -1.61 -19.66 0.06
CA THR A 26 -1.00 -19.21 1.33
C THR A 26 -1.66 -19.84 2.53
N THR A 27 -0.91 -20.04 3.61
CA THR A 27 -1.41 -20.53 4.89
C THR A 27 -1.88 -19.39 5.79
N ARG A 28 -2.65 -19.72 6.83
CA ARG A 28 -3.11 -18.73 7.82
C ARG A 28 -1.94 -18.08 8.57
N ASP A 29 -0.89 -18.84 8.87
CA ASP A 29 0.30 -18.32 9.54
C ASP A 29 1.11 -17.37 8.64
N GLU A 30 1.20 -17.68 7.34
CA GLU A 30 1.80 -16.78 6.35
C GLU A 30 0.99 -15.50 6.17
N LEU A 31 -0.35 -15.61 6.12
CA LEU A 31 -1.24 -14.46 6.09
C LEU A 31 -1.02 -13.57 7.32
N ARG A 32 -0.92 -14.16 8.52
CA ARG A 32 -0.63 -13.40 9.75
C ARG A 32 0.70 -12.68 9.65
N LYS A 33 1.78 -13.35 9.25
CA LYS A 33 3.11 -12.73 9.08
C LYS A 33 3.09 -11.59 8.06
N PHE A 34 2.36 -11.75 6.96
CA PHE A 34 2.20 -10.70 5.96
C PHE A 34 1.50 -9.46 6.53
N ILE A 35 0.43 -9.68 7.30
CA ILE A 35 -0.33 -8.60 7.94
C ILE A 35 0.49 -7.92 9.04
N GLU A 36 1.21 -8.67 9.88
CA GLU A 36 2.12 -8.11 10.88
C GLU A 36 3.19 -7.22 10.23
N GLY A 37 3.83 -7.72 9.17
CA GLY A 37 4.81 -6.93 8.42
C GLY A 37 4.21 -5.66 7.81
N ARG A 38 2.94 -5.70 7.37
CA ARG A 38 2.22 -4.50 6.92
C ARG A 38 2.00 -3.52 8.08
N VAL A 39 1.52 -3.99 9.22
CA VAL A 39 1.24 -3.13 10.38
C VAL A 39 2.50 -2.44 10.88
N ILE A 40 3.63 -3.16 10.93
CA ILE A 40 4.94 -2.58 11.28
C ILE A 40 5.28 -1.43 10.33
N ARG A 41 5.21 -1.66 9.00
CA ARG A 41 5.52 -0.60 8.02
C ARG A 41 4.58 0.59 8.13
N ASP A 42 3.28 0.36 8.33
CA ASP A 42 2.31 1.43 8.52
C ASP A 42 2.63 2.23 9.80
N GLN A 43 3.02 1.57 10.90
CA GLN A 43 3.37 2.24 12.16
C GLN A 43 4.69 3.03 12.09
N GLU A 44 5.68 2.50 11.38
CA GLU A 44 7.02 3.09 11.32
C GLU A 44 7.19 4.17 10.25
N HIS A 45 6.41 4.11 9.16
CA HIS A 45 6.67 4.92 7.96
C HIS A 45 5.47 5.66 7.40
N ALA A 46 4.23 5.26 7.71
CA ALA A 46 3.07 5.96 7.15
C ALA A 46 2.81 7.26 7.92
N PRO A 47 2.50 8.37 7.22
CA PRO A 47 2.10 9.60 7.88
C PRO A 47 0.78 9.39 8.61
N LYS A 48 0.65 10.01 9.78
CA LYS A 48 -0.58 10.01 10.57
C LYS A 48 -1.59 10.98 9.97
N VAL A 49 -2.86 10.80 10.34
CA VAL A 49 -3.92 11.74 9.94
C VAL A 49 -3.56 13.14 10.44
N GLY A 50 -3.47 14.09 9.50
CA GLY A 50 -3.09 15.49 9.77
C GLY A 50 -1.61 15.80 9.55
N GLU A 51 -0.77 14.80 9.31
CA GLU A 51 0.60 15.01 8.82
C GLU A 51 0.61 15.21 7.29
N ASP A 52 1.68 15.83 6.79
CA ASP A 52 1.85 16.05 5.37
C ASP A 52 1.87 14.72 4.60
N ALA A 53 1.24 14.70 3.43
CA ALA A 53 1.33 13.56 2.54
C ALA A 53 2.80 13.32 2.13
N PRO A 54 3.24 12.06 1.94
CA PRO A 54 4.62 11.79 1.57
C PRO A 54 4.88 12.38 0.17
N ASP A 55 5.91 13.22 0.06
CA ASP A 55 6.36 13.64 -1.27
C ASP A 55 7.02 12.47 -1.97
N PHE A 56 6.74 12.32 -3.25
CA PHE A 56 7.33 11.30 -4.10
C PHE A 56 7.69 11.90 -5.44
N ARG A 57 8.68 11.28 -6.09
CA ARG A 57 9.13 11.65 -7.43
C ARG A 57 8.90 10.47 -8.37
N ILE A 58 8.09 10.68 -9.40
CA ILE A 58 7.74 9.66 -10.39
C ILE A 58 8.07 10.13 -11.79
N GLU A 59 8.31 9.17 -12.69
CA GLU A 59 8.50 9.47 -14.10
C GLU A 59 7.15 9.65 -14.78
N ARG A 60 7.03 10.72 -15.58
CA ARG A 60 5.86 10.97 -16.40
C ARG A 60 5.87 10.07 -17.63
N LEU A 61 4.70 9.54 -17.97
CA LEU A 61 4.49 8.83 -19.22
C LEU A 61 3.89 9.78 -20.27
N ASP A 62 4.21 9.52 -21.54
CA ASP A 62 3.54 10.18 -22.65
C ASP A 62 2.11 9.64 -22.85
N ASN A 63 1.36 10.23 -23.78
CA ASN A 63 -0.01 9.82 -24.08
C ASN A 63 -0.13 8.39 -24.64
N ALA A 64 0.98 7.80 -25.11
CA ALA A 64 1.05 6.42 -25.58
C ALA A 64 1.54 5.46 -24.47
N GLY A 65 1.84 5.97 -23.27
CA GLY A 65 2.34 5.20 -22.14
C GLY A 65 3.85 4.96 -22.16
N ASN A 66 4.62 5.63 -23.02
CA ASN A 66 6.07 5.50 -23.04
C ASN A 66 6.73 6.35 -21.96
N ARG A 67 7.89 5.87 -21.49
CA ARG A 67 8.79 6.57 -20.57
C ARG A 67 9.34 7.83 -21.23
N THR A 68 9.21 8.98 -20.57
CA THR A 68 9.67 10.27 -21.09
C THR A 68 11.03 10.70 -20.54
N GLY A 69 11.48 10.11 -19.42
CA GLY A 69 12.62 10.58 -18.63
C GLY A 69 12.33 11.85 -17.83
N GLU A 70 11.15 12.47 -17.99
CA GLU A 70 10.72 13.63 -17.22
C GLU A 70 10.19 13.17 -15.87
N MET A 71 10.64 13.82 -14.80
CA MET A 71 10.26 13.46 -13.45
C MET A 71 9.37 14.55 -12.85
N GLU A 72 8.24 14.17 -12.28
CA GLU A 72 7.33 15.06 -11.54
C GLU A 72 7.36 14.73 -10.04
N ARG A 73 7.18 15.75 -9.20
CA ARG A 73 6.99 15.59 -7.75
C ARG A 73 5.54 15.84 -7.37
N LEU A 74 5.04 15.10 -6.38
CA LEU A 74 3.70 15.36 -5.85
C LEU A 74 3.58 16.80 -5.31
N SER A 75 4.62 17.30 -4.65
CA SER A 75 4.65 18.66 -4.10
C SER A 75 4.45 19.77 -5.15
N ASP A 76 4.76 19.50 -6.42
CA ASP A 76 4.64 20.50 -7.49
C ASP A 76 3.17 20.83 -7.81
N HIS A 77 2.23 20.00 -7.34
CA HIS A 77 0.79 20.17 -7.52
C HIS A 77 0.07 20.79 -6.32
N PHE A 78 0.81 21.34 -5.34
CA PHE A 78 0.22 21.96 -4.16
C PHE A 78 -0.81 23.05 -4.53
N GLY A 79 -1.97 23.02 -3.87
CA GLY A 79 -3.10 23.93 -4.15
C GLY A 79 -4.06 23.46 -5.25
N THR A 80 -3.77 22.33 -5.90
CA THR A 80 -4.66 21.71 -6.90
C THR A 80 -5.15 20.34 -6.40
N PRO A 81 -6.45 20.00 -6.53
CA PRO A 81 -6.92 18.66 -6.23
C PRO A 81 -6.31 17.62 -7.18
N ILE A 82 -5.66 16.59 -6.63
CA ILE A 82 -5.02 15.49 -7.38
C ILE A 82 -5.66 14.16 -6.93
N GLY A 83 -5.91 13.27 -7.88
CA GLY A 83 -6.28 11.88 -7.61
C GLY A 83 -5.10 10.95 -7.84
N LEU A 84 -4.79 10.08 -6.87
CA LEU A 84 -3.77 9.05 -7.01
C LEU A 84 -4.42 7.70 -7.28
N ILE A 85 -4.07 7.09 -8.41
CA ILE A 85 -4.57 5.77 -8.81
C ILE A 85 -3.37 4.83 -8.91
N PHE A 86 -3.33 3.82 -8.05
CA PHE A 86 -2.34 2.76 -8.11
C PHE A 86 -2.90 1.57 -8.88
N GLY A 87 -2.20 1.16 -9.93
CA GLY A 87 -2.54 -0.03 -10.73
C GLY A 87 -1.29 -0.85 -10.99
N SER A 88 -1.47 -2.15 -11.19
CA SER A 88 -0.44 -3.03 -11.71
C SER A 88 -0.79 -3.39 -13.15
N TYR A 89 0.14 -3.16 -14.08
CA TYR A 89 0.08 -3.78 -15.39
C TYR A 89 0.97 -5.02 -15.32
N THR A 90 0.37 -6.20 -15.36
CA THR A 90 1.06 -7.50 -15.43
C THR A 90 1.08 -7.99 -16.86
#